data_AF-A0A660XV16-F1
#
_entry.id   AF-A0A660XV16-F1
#
_cell.length_a   1.000
_cell.length_b   1.000
_cell.length_c   1.000
_cell.angle_alpha   90.00
_cell.angle_beta   90.00
_cell.angle_gamma   90.00
#
_symmetry.space_group_name_H-M   'P 1'
#
loop_
_entity.id
_entity.type
_entity.pdbx_description
1 polymer ?
#
loop_
_entity_poly.entity_id
_entity_poly.type
_entity_poly.pdbx_seq_one_letter_code
_entity_poly.pdbx_strand_id
1 'polypeptide(L)'
;MWQAWINFILGLWIILSGIIVNLGVSVNYIIVGVVIALLGFWTYKQWHGVVIGILGLWLILSGIVTSLISPVNLIISGIVIAILGIWQAMAKPK
;
A
#
# COMPACT_ATOMS: atom_id res chain seq x y z
N MET A 1 9.78 -0.71 -12.59
CA MET A 1 8.78 0.16 -13.26
C MET A 1 7.38 -0.41 -13.14
N TRP A 2 7.15 -1.67 -13.54
CA TRP A 2 5.84 -2.31 -13.36
C TRP A 2 5.44 -2.49 -11.88
N GLN A 3 6.41 -2.71 -10.98
CA GLN A 3 6.16 -2.80 -9.53
C GLN A 3 5.54 -1.51 -8.97
N ALA A 4 6.03 -0.37 -9.46
CA ALA A 4 5.58 0.95 -9.05
C ALA A 4 4.13 1.21 -9.50
N TRP A 5 3.78 0.77 -10.71
CA TRP A 5 2.41 0.81 -11.22
C TRP A 5 1.47 -0.09 -10.44
N ILE A 6 1.90 -1.29 -10.06
CA ILE A 6 1.10 -2.16 -9.19
C ILE A 6 0.90 -1.51 -7.82
N ASN A 7 1.96 -0.97 -7.20
CA ASN A 7 1.83 -0.26 -5.93
C ASN A 7 0.87 0.94 -6.03
N PHE A 8 0.90 1.69 -7.15
CA PHE A 8 -0.07 2.74 -7.40
C PHE A 8 -1.53 2.23 -7.43
N ILE A 9 -1.79 1.17 -8.19
CA ILE A 9 -3.13 0.55 -8.30
C ILE A 9 -3.58 0.00 -6.95
N LEU A 10 -2.69 -0.65 -6.19
CA LEU A 10 -3.00 -1.15 -4.86
C LEU A 10 -3.23 -0.02 -3.85
N GLY A 11 -2.54 1.12 -3.98
CA GLY A 11 -2.83 2.33 -3.21
C GLY A 11 -4.26 2.83 -3.45
N LEU A 12 -4.69 2.89 -4.72
CA LEU A 12 -6.07 3.21 -5.08
C LEU A 12 -7.07 2.18 -4.53
N TRP A 13 -6.74 0.89 -4.58
CA TRP A 13 -7.57 -0.17 -4.01
C TRP A 13 -7.76 0.00 -2.49
N ILE A 14 -6.70 0.38 -1.77
CA ILE A 14 -6.76 0.63 -0.33
C ILE A 14 -7.62 1.87 -0.01
N ILE A 15 -7.54 2.93 -0.83
CA ILE A 15 -8.45 4.09 -0.71
C ILE A 15 -9.91 3.64 -0.86
N LEU A 16 -10.22 2.87 -1.91
CA LEU A 16 -11.56 2.33 -2.13
C LEU A 16 -12.03 1.45 -0.97
N SER A 17 -11.11 0.65 -0.40
CA SER A 17 -11.37 -0.20 0.77
C SER A 17 -11.64 0.60 2.05
N GLY A 18 -11.19 1.85 2.12
CA GLY A 18 -11.52 2.78 3.22
C GLY A 18 -12.88 3.47 3.05
N ILE A 19 -13.40 3.56 1.82
CA ILE A 19 -14.69 4.19 1.51
C ILE A 19 -15.83 3.15 1.52
N ILE A 20 -15.57 1.96 0.96
CA ILE A 20 -16.56 0.90 0.78
C ILE A 20 -16.40 -0.10 1.93
N VAL A 21 -17.33 -0.07 2.88
CA VAL A 21 -17.29 -0.88 4.11
C VAL A 21 -17.13 -2.38 3.83
N ASN A 22 -17.81 -2.91 2.80
CA ASN A 22 -17.75 -4.34 2.47
C ASN A 22 -16.40 -4.80 1.90
N LEU A 23 -15.55 -3.88 1.43
CA LEU A 23 -14.17 -4.20 1.01
C LEU A 23 -13.21 -4.23 2.19
N GLY A 24 -13.64 -3.75 3.36
CA GLY A 24 -12.79 -3.58 4.53
C GLY A 24 -12.59 -4.82 5.39
N VAL A 25 -12.32 -5.96 4.75
CA VAL A 25 -12.17 -7.24 5.42
C VAL A 25 -10.70 -7.50 5.76
N SER A 26 -10.43 -8.00 6.97
CA SER A 26 -9.07 -8.36 7.46
C SER A 26 -8.21 -9.10 6.43
N VAL A 27 -8.78 -10.12 5.77
CA VAL A 27 -8.07 -10.93 4.77
C VAL A 27 -7.62 -10.11 3.57
N ASN A 28 -8.42 -9.15 3.11
CA ASN A 28 -8.06 -8.25 2.01
C ASN A 28 -6.80 -7.45 2.36
N TYR A 29 -6.72 -6.91 3.57
CA TYR A 29 -5.57 -6.11 4.01
C TYR A 29 -4.30 -6.92 4.19
N ILE A 30 -4.41 -8.16 4.67
CA ILE A 30 -3.25 -9.05 4.79
C ILE A 30 -2.69 -9.35 3.40
N ILE A 31 -3.54 -9.75 2.45
CA ILE A 31 -3.11 -10.10 1.09
C ILE A 31 -2.51 -8.87 0.38
N VAL A 32 -3.24 -7.76 0.36
CA VAL A 32 -2.78 -6.53 -0.31
C VAL A 32 -1.53 -5.97 0.38
N GLY A 33 -1.48 -6.01 1.72
CA GLY A 33 -0.32 -5.59 2.50
C GLY A 33 0.93 -6.41 2.21
N VAL A 34 0.81 -7.74 2.06
CA VAL A 34 1.93 -8.61 1.65
C VAL A 34 2.44 -8.24 0.26
N VAL A 35 1.54 -8.05 -0.71
CA VAL A 35 1.96 -7.69 -2.08
C VAL A 35 2.65 -6.32 -2.10
N ILE A 36 2.09 -5.32 -1.40
CA ILE A 36 2.70 -3.99 -1.28
C ILE A 36 4.06 -4.07 -0.57
N ALA A 37 4.18 -4.84 0.51
CA ALA A 37 5.43 -5.00 1.24
C ALA A 37 6.52 -5.60 0.36
N LEU A 38 6.21 -6.70 -0.34
CA LEU A 38 7.16 -7.37 -1.24
C LEU A 38 7.60 -6.46 -2.39
N LEU A 39 6.66 -5.82 -3.09
CA LEU A 39 6.98 -4.95 -4.22
C LEU A 39 7.68 -3.66 -3.78
N GLY A 40 7.29 -3.09 -2.64
CA GLY A 40 7.95 -1.95 -2.02
C GLY A 40 9.40 -2.26 -1.71
N PHE A 41 9.66 -3.29 -0.91
CA PHE A 41 11.03 -3.68 -0.54
C PHE A 41 11.84 -4.22 -1.71
N TRP A 42 11.25 -4.78 -2.76
CA TRP A 42 12.00 -5.08 -3.99
C TRP A 42 12.66 -3.82 -4.54
N THR A 43 11.96 -2.69 -4.48
CA THR A 43 12.44 -1.40 -4.98
C THR A 43 13.22 -0.58 -3.94
N TYR A 44 13.79 -1.21 -2.90
CA TYR A 44 14.48 -0.56 -1.77
C TYR A 44 15.58 0.44 -2.16
N LYS A 45 16.20 0.29 -3.33
CA LYS A 45 17.21 1.23 -3.86
C LYS A 45 16.65 2.65 -4.04
N GLN A 46 15.33 2.79 -4.09
CA GLN A 46 14.65 4.08 -4.02
C GLN A 46 13.93 4.21 -2.67
N TRP A 47 14.09 5.36 -2.03
CA TRP A 47 13.47 5.62 -0.72
C TRP A 47 11.94 5.47 -0.75
N HIS A 48 11.28 5.82 -1.86
CA HIS A 48 9.85 5.60 -2.07
C HIS A 48 9.45 4.13 -1.85
N GLY A 49 10.24 3.19 -2.37
CA GLY A 49 10.01 1.76 -2.24
C GLY A 49 10.08 1.28 -0.79
N VAL A 50 11.02 1.81 -0.01
CA VAL A 50 11.14 1.51 1.43
C VAL A 50 9.90 1.97 2.19
N VAL A 51 9.44 3.20 1.94
CA VAL A 51 8.23 3.74 2.60
C VAL A 51 6.99 2.93 2.21
N ILE A 52 6.83 2.61 0.92
CA ILE A 52 5.74 1.75 0.44
C ILE A 52 5.82 0.37 1.12
N GLY A 53 7.01 -0.21 1.24
CA GLY A 53 7.21 -1.50 1.89
C GLY A 53 6.79 -1.49 3.37
N ILE A 54 7.15 -0.45 4.10
CA ILE A 54 6.74 -0.24 5.51
C ILE A 54 5.23 -0.08 5.62
N LEU A 55 4.59 0.66 4.71
CA LEU A 55 3.14 0.77 4.68
C LEU A 55 2.44 -0.55 4.35
N GLY A 56 3.07 -1.42 3.54
CA GLY A 56 2.61 -2.79 3.33
C GLY A 56 2.62 -3.61 4.64
N LEU A 57 3.70 -3.50 5.44
CA LEU A 57 3.76 -4.12 6.76
C LEU A 57 2.70 -3.55 7.72
N TRP A 58 2.46 -2.24 7.68
CA TRP A 58 1.40 -1.60 8.46
C TRP A 58 0.00 -2.14 8.11
N LEU A 59 -0.28 -2.37 6.82
CA LEU A 59 -1.54 -2.97 6.37
C LEU A 59 -1.69 -4.42 6.83
N ILE A 60 -0.60 -5.21 6.83
CA ILE A 60 -0.61 -6.57 7.39
C ILE A 60 -0.95 -6.52 8.88
N LEU A 61 -0.30 -5.65 9.65
CA LEU A 61 -0.58 -5.46 11.07
C LEU A 61 -2.03 -5.03 11.31
N SER A 62 -2.57 -4.16 10.45
CA SER A 62 -3.96 -3.72 10.51
C SER A 62 -4.94 -4.87 10.23
N GLY A 63 -4.59 -5.78 9.32
CA GLY A 63 -5.37 -6.97 9.05
C GLY A 63 -5.35 -7.99 10.20
N ILE A 64 -4.23 -8.13 10.91
CA ILE A 64 -4.09 -9.03 12.08
C ILE A 64 -4.81 -8.44 13.30
N VAL A 65 -4.59 -7.16 13.57
CA VAL A 65 -5.19 -6.43 14.70
C VAL A 65 -6.38 -5.63 14.18
N THR A 66 -7.55 -6.27 14.10
CA THR A 66 -8.73 -5.72 13.45
C THR A 66 -9.22 -4.38 14.02
N SER A 67 -8.87 -4.05 15.26
CA SER A 67 -9.15 -2.73 15.86
C SER A 67 -8.40 -1.56 15.19
N LEU A 68 -7.37 -1.85 14.37
CA LEU A 68 -6.63 -0.85 13.58
C LEU A 68 -7.26 -0.61 12.19
N ILE A 69 -8.28 -1.40 11.81
CA ILE A 69 -9.02 -1.23 10.55
C ILE A 69 -9.95 -0.02 10.71
N SER A 70 -9.40 1.16 10.46
CA SER A 70 -10.12 2.42 10.46
C SER A 70 -10.18 2.99 9.03
N PRO A 71 -11.36 3.43 8.53
CA PRO A 71 -11.50 4.10 7.24
C PRO A 71 -10.45 5.18 6.99
N VAL A 72 -10.18 6.00 8.01
CA VAL A 72 -9.21 7.10 7.93
C VAL A 72 -7.79 6.57 7.77
N ASN A 73 -7.41 5.54 8.53
CA ASN A 73 -6.10 4.90 8.45
C ASN A 73 -5.83 4.36 7.04
N LEU A 74 -6.85 3.73 6.45
CA LEU A 74 -6.78 3.15 5.12
C LEU A 74 -6.67 4.20 4.03
N ILE A 75 -7.50 5.24 4.09
CA ILE A 75 -7.47 6.34 3.12
C ILE A 75 -6.08 7.00 3.14
N ILE A 76 -5.54 7.31 4.32
CA ILE A 76 -4.21 7.92 4.44
C ILE A 76 -3.13 7.00 3.87
N SER A 77 -3.12 5.72 4.31
CA SER A 77 -2.13 4.74 3.85
C SER A 77 -2.19 4.56 2.33
N GLY A 78 -3.40 4.44 1.78
CA GLY A 78 -3.63 4.28 0.35
C GLY A 78 -3.22 5.50 -0.48
N ILE A 79 -3.49 6.72 -0.01
CA ILE A 79 -3.03 7.97 -0.65
C ILE A 79 -1.50 8.01 -0.71
N VAL A 80 -0.83 7.73 0.42
CA VAL A 80 0.64 7.77 0.47
C VAL A 80 1.24 6.70 -0.46
N ILE A 81 0.72 5.48 -0.43
CA ILE A 81 1.17 4.40 -1.33
C ILE A 81 0.95 4.77 -2.80
N ALA A 82 -0.21 5.35 -3.16
CA ALA A 82 -0.51 5.76 -4.52
C ALA A 82 0.45 6.86 -5.01
N ILE A 83 0.62 7.93 -4.24
CA ILE A 83 1.49 9.05 -4.60
C ILE A 83 2.94 8.59 -4.74
N LEU A 84 3.44 7.82 -3.78
CA LEU A 84 4.81 7.31 -3.84
C LEU A 84 5.00 6.29 -4.97
N GLY A 85 3.99 5.48 -5.26
CA GLY A 85 4.01 4.52 -6.37
C GLY A 85 4.12 5.22 -7.72
N ILE A 86 3.32 6.26 -7.97
CA ILE A 86 3.39 7.01 -9.22
C ILE A 86 4.67 7.85 -9.32
N TRP A 87 5.12 8.44 -8.22
CA TRP A 87 6.41 9.15 -8.20
C TRP A 87 7.57 8.20 -8.51
N GLN A 88 7.59 7.02 -7.88
CA GLN A 88 8.58 5.99 -8.19
C GLN A 88 8.51 5.53 -9.67
N ALA A 89 7.31 5.42 -10.25
CA ALA A 89 7.14 5.04 -11.65
C ALA A 89 7.72 6.10 -12.62
N MET A 90 7.59 7.38 -12.26
CA MET A 90 8.06 8.52 -13.07
C MET A 90 9.53 8.89 -12.80
N ALA A 91 10.08 8.51 -11.65
CA ALA A 91 11.49 8.75 -11.33
C ALA A 91 12.37 8.02 -12.35
N LYS A 92 13.30 8.76 -12.98
CA LYS A 92 14.27 8.17 -13.92
C LYS A 92 15.01 7.02 -13.23
N PRO A 93 15.18 5.85 -13.87
CA PRO A 93 15.98 4.78 -13.31
C PRO A 93 17.38 5.33 -13.02
N LYS A 94 17.80 5.25 -11.75
CA LYS A 94 19.19 5.53 -11.35
C LYS A 94 20.05 4.32 -11.71
#